data_AF-A0A850BRD3-F1
#
_entry.id   AF-A0A850BRD3-F1
#
_cell.length_a   1.000
_cell.length_b   1.000
_cell.length_c   1.000
_cell.angle_alpha   90.00
_cell.angle_beta   90.00
_cell.angle_gamma   90.00
#
_symmetry.space_group_name_H-M   'P 1'
#
loop_
_entity.id
_entity.type
_entity.pdbx_description
1 polymer ?
#
loop_
_entity_poly.entity_id
_entity_poly.type
_entity_poly.pdbx_seq_one_letter_code
_entity_poly.pdbx_strand_id
1 'polypeptide(L)'
;MTAPQSQGAAPVNPGDVLAGKYRVERVLGQGGMGVVVAAKHLHMDQRVAIKFLLPDLASHPETVARFAREANAAVKIQSEHVARVIDVGTLESGAPYMVMEYLEGSDLSDLVARRGPLPWHEVVEYVLQACEAIAEAHVTGIVHRDLKPANLFLIRRADGSPCVKVLDFGISKAADAASGSALTQTAAMMGSPKYMSPEQLKSSRDVDARTDI
;
A
#
# COMPACT_ATOMS: atom_id res chain seq x y z
N MET A 1 -9.70 -31.76 -18.51
CA MET A 1 -8.34 -31.22 -18.31
C MET A 1 -8.46 -29.71 -18.23
N THR A 2 -8.64 -29.19 -17.02
CA THR A 2 -8.78 -27.75 -16.78
C THR A 2 -7.37 -27.19 -16.62
N ALA A 3 -7.00 -26.22 -17.46
CA ALA A 3 -5.71 -25.55 -17.38
C ALA A 3 -5.50 -24.96 -15.97
N PRO A 4 -4.27 -24.97 -15.43
CA PRO A 4 -3.99 -24.30 -14.18
C PRO A 4 -4.25 -22.81 -14.36
N GLN A 5 -5.13 -22.25 -13.52
CA GLN A 5 -5.35 -20.81 -13.42
C GLN A 5 -4.02 -20.16 -13.03
N SER A 6 -3.51 -19.27 -13.87
CA SER A 6 -2.29 -18.52 -13.61
C SER A 6 -2.47 -17.67 -12.34
N GLN A 7 -1.89 -18.11 -11.23
CA GLN A 7 -1.72 -17.27 -10.06
C GLN A 7 -0.90 -16.05 -10.50
N GLY A 8 -1.47 -14.85 -10.38
CA GLY A 8 -0.88 -13.61 -10.88
C GLY A 8 0.51 -13.39 -10.32
N ALA A 9 1.52 -13.72 -11.12
CA ALA A 9 2.92 -13.54 -10.77
C ALA A 9 3.26 -12.05 -10.77
N ALA A 10 4.28 -11.67 -9.99
CA ALA A 10 4.86 -10.35 -10.04
C ALA A 10 5.30 -10.02 -11.49
N PRO A 11 5.16 -8.77 -11.97
CA PRO A 11 5.62 -8.40 -13.31
C PRO A 11 7.16 -8.38 -13.44
N VAL A 12 7.87 -8.78 -12.37
CA VAL A 12 9.32 -8.73 -12.24
C VAL A 12 9.81 -9.96 -11.48
N ASN A 13 11.05 -10.38 -11.75
CA ASN A 13 11.73 -11.49 -11.12
C ASN A 13 12.95 -11.01 -10.31
N PRO A 14 13.37 -11.77 -9.28
CA PRO A 14 14.67 -11.55 -8.64
C PRO A 14 15.81 -11.48 -9.66
N GLY A 15 16.65 -10.46 -9.55
CA GLY A 15 17.75 -10.18 -10.47
C GLY A 15 17.44 -9.16 -11.56
N ASP A 16 16.16 -8.93 -11.88
CA ASP A 16 15.76 -7.91 -12.87
C ASP A 16 16.23 -6.52 -12.44
N VAL A 17 16.65 -5.70 -13.41
CA VAL A 17 17.11 -4.32 -13.17
C VAL A 17 16.14 -3.34 -13.81
N LEU A 18 15.46 -2.56 -12.98
CA LEU A 18 14.44 -1.60 -13.39
C LEU A 18 15.05 -0.21 -13.56
N ALA A 19 14.73 0.44 -14.68
CA ALA A 19 15.20 1.77 -15.06
C ALA A 19 16.74 1.94 -14.93
N GLY A 20 17.50 0.86 -15.08
CA GLY A 20 18.95 0.84 -14.91
C GLY A 20 19.44 1.11 -13.48
N LYS A 21 18.57 1.20 -12.47
CA LYS A 21 18.93 1.65 -11.12
C LYS A 21 18.45 0.77 -9.98
N TYR A 22 17.40 -0.03 -10.14
CA TYR A 22 16.87 -0.86 -9.05
C TYR A 22 16.96 -2.34 -9.41
N ARG A 23 17.79 -3.11 -8.69
CA ARG A 23 17.84 -4.56 -8.85
C ARG A 23 16.87 -5.23 -7.89
N VAL A 24 15.92 -5.99 -8.41
CA VAL A 24 14.93 -6.74 -7.61
C VAL A 24 15.64 -7.84 -6.82
N GLU A 25 15.37 -7.93 -5.52
CA GLU A 25 15.93 -8.94 -4.63
C GLU A 25 14.94 -10.08 -4.38
N ARG A 26 13.72 -9.76 -3.91
CA ARG A 26 12.68 -10.74 -3.55
C ARG A 26 11.31 -10.09 -3.40
N VAL A 27 10.25 -10.89 -3.47
CA VAL A 27 8.89 -10.45 -3.12
C VAL A 27 8.78 -10.22 -1.61
N LEU A 28 8.14 -9.12 -1.21
CA LEU A 28 7.80 -8.80 0.18
C LEU A 28 6.36 -9.17 0.51
N GLY A 29 5.45 -8.96 -0.43
CA GLY A 29 4.04 -9.31 -0.26
C GLY A 29 3.22 -9.08 -1.52
N GLN A 30 2.05 -9.67 -1.57
CA GLN A 30 1.07 -9.52 -2.65
C GLN A 30 -0.30 -9.24 -2.04
N GLY A 31 -0.96 -8.18 -2.52
CA GLY A 31 -2.30 -7.80 -2.12
C GLY A 31 -3.23 -7.70 -3.33
N GLY A 32 -4.50 -7.38 -3.10
CA GLY A 32 -5.52 -7.30 -4.17
C GLY A 32 -5.20 -6.29 -5.27
N MET A 33 -4.35 -5.30 -4.97
CA MET A 33 -4.00 -4.24 -5.89
C MET A 33 -2.66 -4.41 -6.59
N GLY A 34 -1.78 -5.25 -6.06
CA GLY A 34 -0.40 -5.21 -6.48
C GLY A 34 0.53 -6.16 -5.76
N VAL A 35 1.77 -6.15 -6.21
CA VAL A 35 2.88 -6.86 -5.57
C VAL A 35 3.91 -5.85 -5.11
N VAL A 36 4.50 -6.10 -3.94
CA VAL A 36 5.58 -5.30 -3.39
C VAL A 36 6.83 -6.16 -3.34
N VAL A 37 7.95 -5.65 -3.84
CA VAL A 37 9.25 -6.33 -3.84
C VAL A 37 10.29 -5.50 -3.10
N ALA A 38 11.26 -6.16 -2.49
CA ALA A 38 12.50 -5.52 -2.08
C ALA A 38 13.42 -5.40 -3.29
N ALA A 39 14.06 -4.25 -3.43
CA ALA A 39 15.07 -4.01 -4.45
C ALA A 39 16.23 -3.20 -3.88
N LYS A 40 17.38 -3.30 -4.53
CA LYS A 40 18.58 -2.55 -4.20
C LYS A 40 18.80 -1.43 -5.22
N HIS A 41 18.87 -0.18 -4.75
CA HIS A 41 19.31 0.94 -5.57
C HIS A 41 20.81 0.81 -5.84
N LEU A 42 21.19 0.57 -7.10
CA LEU A 42 22.56 0.20 -7.49
C LEU A 42 23.60 1.29 -7.24
N HIS A 43 23.25 2.55 -7.46
CA HIS A 43 24.19 3.67 -7.26
C HIS A 43 24.30 4.15 -5.79
N MET A 44 23.26 3.96 -4.98
CA MET A 44 23.22 4.44 -3.59
C MET A 44 23.48 3.34 -2.55
N ASP A 45 23.59 2.09 -3.01
CA ASP A 45 23.69 0.89 -2.17
C ASP A 45 22.56 0.73 -1.14
N GLN A 46 21.42 1.38 -1.38
CA GLN A 46 20.30 1.45 -0.44
C GLN A 46 19.17 0.47 -0.84
N ARG A 47 18.56 -0.19 0.14
CA ARG A 47 17.34 -0.98 -0.07
C ARG A 47 16.11 -0.09 -0.22
N VAL A 48 15.22 -0.47 -1.13
CA VAL A 48 13.93 0.17 -1.38
C VAL A 48 12.84 -0.90 -1.50
N ALA A 49 11.60 -0.51 -1.25
CA ALA A 49 10.43 -1.31 -1.59
C ALA A 49 9.82 -0.78 -2.90
N ILE A 50 9.45 -1.65 -3.83
CA ILE A 50 8.82 -1.24 -5.09
C ILE A 50 7.46 -1.93 -5.24
N LYS A 51 6.41 -1.14 -5.39
CA LYS A 51 5.04 -1.59 -5.59
C LYS A 51 4.66 -1.51 -7.06
N PHE A 52 4.12 -2.61 -7.58
CA PHE A 52 3.59 -2.74 -8.94
C PHE A 52 2.12 -3.09 -8.90
N LEU A 53 1.37 -2.69 -9.92
CA LEU A 53 0.03 -3.21 -10.18
C LEU A 53 0.10 -4.67 -10.61
N LEU A 54 -0.93 -5.46 -10.25
CA LEU A 54 -1.10 -6.79 -10.83
C LEU A 54 -1.34 -6.70 -12.35
N PRO A 55 -0.93 -7.70 -13.15
CA PRO A 55 -1.07 -7.66 -14.61
C PRO A 55 -2.49 -7.34 -15.08
N ASP A 56 -3.50 -7.94 -14.45
CA ASP A 56 -4.91 -7.72 -14.80
C ASP A 56 -5.30 -6.24 -14.59
N LEU A 57 -4.86 -5.62 -13.49
CA LEU A 57 -5.13 -4.22 -13.19
C LEU A 57 -4.32 -3.27 -14.08
N ALA A 58 -3.09 -3.65 -14.42
CA ALA A 58 -2.22 -2.88 -15.32
C ALA A 58 -2.77 -2.80 -16.76
N SER A 59 -3.63 -3.74 -17.16
CA SER A 59 -4.29 -3.71 -18.47
C SER A 59 -5.44 -2.69 -18.57
N HIS A 60 -5.88 -2.11 -17.44
CA HIS A 60 -6.98 -1.15 -17.39
C HIS A 60 -6.46 0.29 -17.33
N PRO A 61 -6.63 1.11 -18.40
CA PRO A 61 -6.07 2.47 -18.44
C PRO A 61 -6.54 3.38 -17.31
N GLU A 62 -7.79 3.24 -16.86
CA GLU A 62 -8.32 4.03 -15.75
C GLU A 62 -7.64 3.71 -14.42
N THR A 63 -7.37 2.42 -14.17
CA THR A 63 -6.66 1.95 -12.97
C THR A 63 -5.21 2.42 -12.98
N VAL A 64 -4.53 2.31 -14.12
CA VAL A 64 -3.18 2.84 -14.33
C VAL A 64 -3.11 4.34 -14.08
N ALA A 65 -4.01 5.13 -14.70
CA ALA A 65 -4.05 6.58 -14.54
C ALA A 65 -4.37 6.99 -13.10
N ARG A 66 -5.14 6.19 -12.37
CA ARG A 66 -5.43 6.45 -10.96
C ARG A 66 -4.24 6.12 -10.06
N PHE A 67 -3.63 4.94 -10.23
CA PHE A 67 -2.43 4.57 -9.48
C PHE A 67 -1.33 5.62 -9.64
N ALA A 68 -1.11 6.12 -10.87
CA ALA A 68 -0.17 7.21 -11.10
C ALA A 68 -0.54 8.51 -10.37
N ARG A 69 -1.83 8.89 -10.33
CA ARG A 69 -2.29 10.07 -9.57
C ARG A 69 -2.11 9.90 -8.06
N GLU A 70 -2.42 8.73 -7.53
CA GLU A 70 -2.29 8.42 -6.10
C GLU A 70 -0.82 8.35 -5.69
N ALA A 71 0.04 7.73 -6.50
CA ALA A 71 1.48 7.74 -6.34
C ALA A 71 2.03 9.17 -6.24
N ASN A 72 1.66 10.03 -7.19
CA ASN A 72 2.08 11.43 -7.21
C ASN A 72 1.51 12.24 -6.05
N ALA A 73 0.32 11.90 -5.56
CA ALA A 73 -0.26 12.55 -4.39
C ALA A 73 0.50 12.14 -3.12
N ALA A 74 0.79 10.85 -2.95
CA ALA A 74 1.49 10.32 -1.79
C ALA A 74 2.90 10.89 -1.61
N VAL A 75 3.59 11.27 -2.71
CA VAL A 75 4.88 11.99 -2.66
C VAL A 75 4.80 13.32 -1.88
N LYS A 76 3.62 13.96 -1.84
CA LYS A 76 3.43 15.25 -1.16
C LYS A 76 3.29 15.13 0.35
N ILE A 77 3.05 13.92 0.87
CA ILE A 77 2.86 13.72 2.30
C ILE A 77 4.24 13.75 2.98
N GLN A 78 4.47 14.76 3.81
CA GLN A 78 5.70 14.93 4.57
C GLN A 78 5.44 14.61 6.03
N SER A 79 5.48 13.33 6.38
CA SER A 79 5.28 12.87 7.75
C SER A 79 6.28 11.77 8.10
N GLU A 80 6.77 11.78 9.33
CA GLU A 80 7.57 10.67 9.85
C GLU A 80 6.75 9.37 9.89
N HIS A 81 5.44 9.48 10.12
CA HIS A 81 4.53 8.35 10.30
C HIS A 81 3.93 7.83 9.00
N VAL A 82 4.42 8.27 7.85
CA VAL A 82 4.02 7.77 6.53
C VAL A 82 5.21 7.13 5.84
N ALA A 83 4.99 5.98 5.20
CA ALA A 83 6.02 5.37 4.35
C ALA A 83 6.33 6.30 3.17
N ARG A 84 7.55 6.80 3.12
CA ARG A 84 7.99 7.77 2.12
C ARG A 84 7.97 7.16 0.73
N VAL A 85 7.29 7.82 -0.19
CA VAL A 85 7.44 7.57 -1.63
C VAL A 85 8.69 8.31 -2.10
N ILE A 86 9.67 7.56 -2.59
CA ILE A 86 10.97 8.07 -3.03
C ILE A 86 10.89 8.50 -4.50
N ASP A 87 10.21 7.71 -5.32
CA ASP A 87 10.21 7.87 -6.77
C ASP A 87 9.01 7.16 -7.39
N VAL A 88 8.61 7.58 -8.59
CA VAL A 88 7.54 6.96 -9.39
C VAL A 88 8.08 6.78 -10.80
N GLY A 89 7.97 5.57 -11.31
CA GLY A 89 8.47 5.23 -12.64
C GLY A 89 7.46 4.47 -13.47
N THR A 90 7.88 4.10 -14.67
CA THR A 90 7.08 3.32 -15.62
C THR A 90 7.92 2.17 -16.14
N LEU A 91 7.34 0.98 -16.17
CA LEU A 91 7.93 -0.20 -16.82
C LEU A 91 7.97 0.00 -18.34
N GLU A 92 8.76 -0.81 -19.04
CA GLU A 92 8.78 -0.81 -20.51
C GLU A 92 7.39 -1.12 -21.11
N SER A 93 6.56 -1.86 -20.39
CA SER A 93 5.17 -2.12 -20.74
C SER A 93 4.24 -0.91 -20.64
N GLY A 94 4.70 0.21 -20.08
CA GLY A 94 3.88 1.39 -19.80
C GLY A 94 3.16 1.37 -18.44
N ALA A 95 3.26 0.27 -17.68
CA ALA A 95 2.65 0.17 -16.36
C ALA A 95 3.45 0.97 -15.31
N PRO A 96 2.80 1.80 -14.47
CA PRO A 96 3.48 2.57 -13.43
C PRO A 96 3.93 1.67 -12.27
N TYR A 97 5.03 2.06 -11.63
CA TYR A 97 5.50 1.48 -10.37
C TYR A 97 5.89 2.59 -9.39
N MET A 98 5.78 2.28 -8.09
CA MET A 98 6.08 3.21 -7.01
C MET A 98 7.26 2.69 -6.20
N VAL A 99 8.27 3.53 -6.02
CA VAL A 99 9.44 3.25 -5.18
C VAL A 99 9.24 3.92 -3.83
N MET A 100 9.38 3.15 -2.76
CA MET A 100 9.13 3.55 -1.40
C MET A 100 10.33 3.22 -0.51
N GLU A 101 10.41 3.86 0.65
CA GLU A 101 11.37 3.46 1.67
C GLU A 101 11.17 1.97 2.03
N TYR A 102 12.29 1.26 2.18
CA TYR A 102 12.26 -0.11 2.70
C TYR A 102 12.17 -0.05 4.23
N LEU A 103 11.18 -0.73 4.79
CA LEU A 103 10.94 -0.78 6.23
C LEU A 103 11.33 -2.14 6.81
N GLU A 104 12.02 -2.11 7.96
CA GLU A 104 12.38 -3.30 8.73
C GLU A 104 11.53 -3.36 10.00
N GLY A 105 10.70 -4.40 10.11
CA GLY A 105 9.70 -4.51 11.16
C GLY A 105 8.56 -5.44 10.77
N SER A 106 7.37 -5.15 11.28
CA SER A 106 6.14 -5.88 10.91
C SER A 106 4.91 -5.00 11.09
N ASP A 107 3.83 -5.32 10.38
CA ASP A 107 2.56 -4.66 10.63
C ASP A 107 1.91 -5.05 11.96
N LEU A 108 0.95 -4.24 12.41
CA LEU A 108 0.26 -4.44 13.67
C LEU A 108 -0.68 -5.66 13.65
N SER A 109 -1.14 -6.12 12.48
CA SER A 109 -1.93 -7.34 12.36
C SER A 109 -1.08 -8.55 12.75
N ASP A 110 0.12 -8.66 12.18
CA ASP A 110 1.10 -9.70 12.49
C ASP A 110 1.59 -9.61 13.95
N LEU A 111 1.76 -8.39 14.47
CA LEU A 111 2.17 -8.19 15.86
C LEU A 111 1.12 -8.73 16.84
N VAL A 112 -0.15 -8.39 16.63
CA VAL A 112 -1.27 -8.86 17.47
C VAL A 112 -1.48 -10.37 17.31
N ALA A 113 -1.33 -10.92 16.10
CA ALA A 113 -1.42 -12.35 15.89
C ALA A 113 -0.36 -13.14 16.68
N ARG A 114 0.85 -12.59 16.82
CA ARG A 114 1.96 -13.23 17.55
C ARG A 114 1.93 -13.00 19.06
N ARG A 115 1.61 -11.79 19.52
CA ARG A 115 1.67 -11.41 20.94
C ARG A 115 0.32 -11.51 21.66
N GLY A 116 -0.78 -11.64 20.93
CA GLY A 116 -2.12 -11.41 21.47
C GLY A 116 -2.40 -9.91 21.67
N PRO A 117 -3.41 -9.56 22.48
CA PRO A 117 -3.73 -8.17 22.79
C PRO A 117 -2.53 -7.41 23.36
N LEU A 118 -2.28 -6.22 22.83
CA LEU A 118 -1.18 -5.38 23.27
C LEU A 118 -1.54 -4.62 24.56
N PRO A 119 -0.56 -4.26 25.41
CA PRO A 119 -0.77 -3.36 26.53
C PRO A 119 -1.37 -2.02 26.06
N TRP A 120 -2.32 -1.48 26.82
CA TRP A 120 -3.06 -0.28 26.43
C TRP A 120 -2.16 0.93 26.10
N HIS A 121 -1.02 1.08 26.78
CA HIS A 121 -0.10 2.19 26.54
C HIS A 121 0.60 2.07 25.17
N GLU A 122 0.98 0.85 24.75
CA GLU A 122 1.51 0.61 23.39
C GLU A 122 0.44 0.93 22.34
N VAL A 123 -0.81 0.51 22.58
CA VAL A 123 -1.92 0.77 21.65
C VAL A 123 -2.15 2.27 21.48
N VAL A 124 -2.22 3.02 22.59
CA VAL A 124 -2.42 4.48 22.56
C VAL A 124 -1.27 5.15 21.80
N GLU A 125 -0.02 4.76 22.08
CA GLU A 125 1.15 5.30 21.38
C GLU A 125 1.07 5.05 19.86
N TYR A 126 0.73 3.83 19.45
CA TYR A 126 0.70 3.45 18.02
C TYR A 126 -0.47 4.12 17.27
N VAL A 127 -1.62 4.23 17.91
CA VAL A 127 -2.79 4.89 17.32
C VAL A 127 -2.55 6.39 17.19
N LEU A 128 -1.94 7.06 18.18
CA LEU A 128 -1.60 8.48 18.09
C LEU A 128 -0.68 8.76 16.90
N GLN A 129 0.36 7.95 16.72
CA GLN A 129 1.28 8.05 15.58
C GLN A 129 0.56 7.83 14.24
N ALA A 130 -0.38 6.87 14.17
CA ALA A 130 -1.21 6.68 12.99
C ALA A 130 -2.14 7.88 12.73
N CYS A 131 -2.74 8.46 13.77
CA CYS A 131 -3.58 9.66 13.65
C CYS A 131 -2.78 10.85 13.11
N GLU A 132 -1.53 11.04 13.53
CA GLU A 132 -0.66 12.09 12.99
C GLU A 132 -0.43 11.91 11.48
N ALA A 133 -0.13 10.69 11.03
CA ALA A 133 0.00 10.37 9.60
C ALA A 133 -1.28 10.66 8.81
N ILE A 134 -2.43 10.26 9.34
CA ILE A 134 -3.73 10.45 8.69
C ILE A 134 -4.10 11.94 8.63
N ALA A 135 -3.85 12.70 9.70
CA ALA A 135 -4.08 14.14 9.72
C ALA A 135 -3.24 14.88 8.67
N GLU A 136 -1.95 14.55 8.55
CA GLU A 136 -1.06 15.11 7.52
C GLU A 136 -1.55 14.79 6.10
N ALA A 137 -1.98 13.54 5.87
CA ALA A 137 -2.56 13.16 4.58
C ALA A 137 -3.84 13.96 4.27
N HIS A 138 -4.73 14.12 5.25
CA HIS A 138 -5.99 14.86 5.10
C HIS A 138 -5.75 16.34 4.77
N VAL A 139 -4.76 16.99 5.37
CA VAL A 139 -4.36 18.38 5.07
C VAL A 139 -3.96 18.53 3.59
N THR A 140 -3.36 17.49 3.01
CA THR A 140 -2.98 17.47 1.58
C THR A 140 -4.11 16.97 0.65
N GLY A 141 -5.30 16.73 1.18
CA GLY A 141 -6.48 16.27 0.44
C GLY A 141 -6.49 14.79 0.10
N ILE A 142 -5.64 13.99 0.75
CA ILE A 142 -5.52 12.55 0.54
C ILE A 142 -6.29 11.83 1.64
N VAL A 143 -7.16 10.90 1.25
CA VAL A 143 -7.93 10.04 2.16
C VAL A 143 -7.40 8.61 2.00
N HIS A 144 -7.13 7.91 3.10
CA HIS A 144 -6.49 6.59 3.09
C HIS A 144 -7.44 5.48 2.61
N ARG A 145 -8.68 5.43 3.14
CA ARG A 145 -9.81 4.56 2.76
C ARG A 145 -9.65 3.05 3.01
N ASP A 146 -8.48 2.55 3.38
CA ASP A 146 -8.31 1.14 3.78
C ASP A 146 -7.50 1.04 5.09
N LEU A 147 -7.80 1.88 6.08
CA LEU A 147 -7.04 1.89 7.32
C LEU A 147 -7.33 0.62 8.14
N LYS A 148 -6.28 -0.14 8.45
CA LYS A 148 -6.37 -1.40 9.20
C LYS A 148 -5.00 -1.76 9.79
N PRO A 149 -4.94 -2.66 10.79
CA PRO A 149 -3.67 -3.06 11.41
C PRO A 149 -2.60 -3.54 10.42
N ALA A 150 -2.99 -4.19 9.31
CA ALA A 150 -2.06 -4.65 8.27
C ALA A 150 -1.41 -3.50 7.46
N ASN A 151 -1.97 -2.29 7.51
CA ASN A 151 -1.43 -1.10 6.86
C ASN A 151 -0.69 -0.17 7.85
N LEU A 152 -0.55 -0.59 9.10
CA LEU A 152 0.20 0.12 10.15
C LEU A 152 1.48 -0.67 10.43
N PHE A 153 2.61 -0.23 9.87
CA PHE A 153 3.87 -0.93 9.97
C PHE A 153 4.72 -0.42 11.13
N LEU A 154 5.05 -1.29 12.08
CA LEU A 154 5.84 -0.95 13.25
C LEU A 154 7.33 -1.18 12.97
N ILE A 155 8.11 -0.10 13.04
CA ILE A 155 9.57 -0.12 12.98
C ILE A 155 10.18 0.34 14.32
N ARG A 156 11.50 0.26 14.42
CA ARG A 156 12.30 0.84 15.50
C ARG A 156 13.08 2.02 14.95
N ARG A 157 13.04 3.16 15.65
CA ARG A 157 13.94 4.30 15.38
C ARG A 157 15.38 3.94 15.77
N ALA A 158 16.32 4.80 15.40
CA ALA A 158 17.73 4.65 15.75
C ALA A 158 17.98 4.61 17.28
N ASP A 159 17.14 5.29 18.06
CA ASP A 159 17.18 5.27 19.53
C ASP A 159 16.46 4.06 20.17
N GLY A 160 15.88 3.16 19.36
CA GLY A 160 15.14 1.99 19.79
C GLY A 160 13.66 2.23 20.11
N SER A 161 13.17 3.47 20.04
CA SER A 161 11.75 3.77 20.25
C SER A 161 10.89 3.22 19.10
N PRO A 162 9.63 2.82 19.37
CA PRO A 162 8.72 2.35 18.32
C PRO A 162 8.25 3.51 17.43
N CYS A 163 8.14 3.26 16.13
CA CYS A 163 7.58 4.20 15.17
C CYS A 163 6.63 3.47 14.21
N VAL A 164 5.40 3.94 14.11
CA VAL A 164 4.38 3.46 13.17
C VAL A 164 4.53 4.21 11.85
N LYS A 165 4.51 3.44 10.76
CA LYS A 165 4.49 3.90 9.38
C LYS A 165 3.19 3.44 8.73
N VAL A 166 2.34 4.37 8.36
CA VAL A 166 1.13 4.10 7.57
C VAL A 166 1.55 3.85 6.13
N LEU A 167 1.08 2.73 5.58
CA LEU A 167 1.36 2.29 4.21
C LEU A 167 0.20 2.63 3.26
N ASP A 168 0.45 2.59 1.95
CA ASP A 168 -0.62 2.46 0.93
C ASP A 168 -1.69 3.57 0.85
N PHE A 169 -1.33 4.83 1.15
CA PHE A 169 -2.24 5.97 1.01
C PHE A 169 -2.91 6.07 -0.36
N GLY A 170 -4.24 6.11 -0.34
CA GLY A 170 -5.07 6.48 -1.49
C GLY A 170 -5.18 5.42 -2.57
N ILE A 171 -4.33 4.38 -2.58
CA ILE A 171 -4.25 3.40 -3.67
C ILE A 171 -5.55 2.57 -3.77
N SER A 172 -6.25 2.35 -2.65
CA SER A 172 -7.46 1.52 -2.53
C SER A 172 -8.63 1.92 -3.46
N LYS A 173 -8.73 3.19 -3.88
CA LYS A 173 -9.81 3.63 -4.80
C LYS A 173 -9.63 3.12 -6.23
N ALA A 174 -8.43 2.69 -6.63
CA ALA A 174 -8.17 2.25 -8.01
C ALA A 174 -8.80 0.91 -8.36
N ALA A 175 -9.15 0.10 -7.36
CA ALA A 175 -9.76 -1.20 -7.56
C ALA A 175 -11.30 -1.15 -7.60
N ASP A 176 -11.92 -0.34 -6.74
CA ASP A 176 -13.39 -0.21 -6.62
C ASP A 176 -14.07 0.38 -7.86
N ALA A 177 -13.35 1.11 -8.71
CA ALA A 177 -13.91 1.70 -9.92
C ALA A 177 -13.77 0.78 -11.16
N ALA A 178 -12.83 -0.16 -11.16
CA ALA A 178 -12.63 -1.10 -12.27
C ALA A 178 -13.74 -2.17 -12.33
N SER A 179 -14.42 -2.42 -11.21
CA SER A 179 -15.58 -3.31 -11.08
C SER A 179 -16.89 -2.69 -11.58
N GLY A 180 -16.84 -1.82 -12.60
CA GLY A 180 -18.01 -1.26 -13.30
C GLY A 180 -18.92 -2.27 -14.03
N SER A 181 -18.73 -3.56 -13.79
CA SER A 181 -19.60 -4.64 -14.22
C SER A 181 -20.40 -5.14 -13.02
N ALA A 182 -21.73 -5.14 -13.14
CA ALA A 182 -22.69 -5.69 -12.20
C ALA A 182 -22.60 -7.23 -12.09
N LEU A 183 -21.41 -7.79 -11.87
CA LEU A 183 -21.16 -9.21 -11.80
C LEU A 183 -20.38 -9.55 -10.52
N THR A 184 -21.13 -10.23 -9.64
CA THR A 184 -20.75 -10.95 -8.42
C THR A 184 -20.61 -10.12 -7.14
N GLN A 185 -21.74 -10.03 -6.43
CA GLN A 185 -21.95 -9.64 -5.03
C GLN A 185 -21.21 -10.51 -4.00
N THR A 186 -20.02 -11.03 -4.32
CA THR A 186 -19.26 -11.88 -3.38
C THR A 186 -17.74 -11.85 -3.60
N ALA A 187 -17.26 -11.39 -4.76
CA ALA A 187 -15.83 -11.36 -5.09
C ALA A 187 -15.20 -9.94 -5.10
N ALA A 188 -16.02 -8.89 -5.02
CA ALA A 188 -15.58 -7.49 -5.16
C ALA A 188 -15.60 -6.68 -3.84
N MET A 189 -15.61 -7.33 -2.68
CA MET A 189 -15.26 -6.65 -1.42
C MET A 189 -13.73 -6.52 -1.33
N MET A 190 -13.16 -5.64 -2.15
CA MET A 190 -11.73 -5.38 -2.16
C MET A 190 -11.38 -4.40 -1.02
N GLY A 191 -11.41 -4.93 0.19
CA GLY A 191 -10.95 -4.27 1.40
C GLY A 191 -11.17 -5.20 2.58
N SER A 192 -11.04 -4.68 3.79
CA SER A 192 -11.30 -5.49 4.99
C SER A 192 -12.61 -5.02 5.63
N PRO A 193 -13.77 -5.67 5.36
CA PRO A 193 -15.09 -5.15 5.75
C PRO A 193 -15.24 -4.83 7.24
N LYS A 194 -14.44 -5.50 8.08
CA LYS A 194 -14.34 -5.25 9.53
C LYS A 194 -13.87 -3.83 9.89
N TYR A 195 -13.19 -3.14 8.97
CA TYR A 195 -12.61 -1.80 9.18
C TYR A 195 -13.21 -0.76 8.22
N MET A 196 -14.20 -1.14 7.40
CA MET A 196 -14.87 -0.19 6.51
C MET A 196 -15.90 0.63 7.28
N SER A 197 -15.97 1.92 6.97
CA SER A 197 -17.03 2.76 7.50
C SER A 197 -18.39 2.43 6.88
N PRO A 198 -19.51 2.74 7.56
CA PRO A 198 -20.85 2.50 7.01
C PRO A 198 -21.09 3.17 5.66
N GLU A 199 -20.54 4.36 5.42
CA GLU A 199 -20.64 5.07 4.15
C GLU A 199 -19.82 4.40 3.03
N GLN A 200 -18.64 3.85 3.33
CA GLN A 200 -17.88 3.05 2.37
C GLN A 200 -18.65 1.82 1.90
N LEU A 201 -19.30 1.13 2.84
CA LEU A 201 -20.13 -0.05 2.54
C LEU A 201 -21.35 0.29 1.67
N LYS A 202 -21.86 1.53 1.74
CA LYS A 202 -23.00 2.00 0.92
C LYS A 202 -22.58 2.46 -0.47
N SER A 203 -21.53 3.27 -0.57
CA SER A 203 -21.01 3.82 -1.82
C SER A 203 -19.58 4.33 -1.63
N SER A 204 -18.62 3.71 -2.31
CA SER A 204 -17.21 4.15 -2.27
C SER A 204 -16.94 5.47 -3.02
N ARG A 205 -17.92 5.97 -3.79
CA ARG A 205 -17.75 7.15 -4.65
C ARG A 205 -17.67 8.47 -3.86
N ASP A 206 -18.51 8.61 -2.84
CA ASP A 206 -18.76 9.88 -2.12
C ASP A 206 -18.13 9.92 -0.72
N VAL A 207 -17.17 9.03 -0.46
CA VAL A 207 -16.49 8.91 0.83
C VAL A 207 -15.45 10.01 0.99
N ASP A 208 -15.51 10.71 2.13
CA ASP A 208 -14.59 11.76 2.55
C ASP A 208 -13.65 11.31 3.68
N ALA A 209 -12.84 12.25 4.19
CA ALA A 209 -11.83 12.04 5.21
C ALA A 209 -12.35 11.39 6.51
N ARG A 210 -13.64 11.53 6.83
CA ARG A 210 -14.22 10.97 8.06
C ARG A 210 -14.22 9.45 8.07
N THR A 211 -14.05 8.82 6.91
CA THR A 211 -13.95 7.36 6.79
C THR A 211 -12.70 6.77 7.43
N ASP A 212 -11.64 7.57 7.57
CA ASP A 212 -10.38 7.11 8.16
C ASP A 212 -10.39 7.18 9.70
N ILE A 213 -11.46 7.75 10.28
CA ILE A 213 -11.69 7.91 11.72
C ILE A 213 -12.53 6.74 12.23
#